data_AF-A0A7S3GAX4-F1
#
_entry.id   AF-A0A7S3GAX4-F1
#
_cell.length_a   1.000
_cell.length_b   1.000
_cell.length_c   1.000
_cell.angle_alpha   90.00
_cell.angle_beta   90.00
_cell.angle_gamma   90.00
#
_symmetry.space_group_name_H-M   'P 1'
#
loop_
_entity.id
_entity.type
_entity.pdbx_description
1 polymer ?
#
loop_
_entity_poly.entity_id
_entity_poly.type
_entity_poly.pdbx_seq_one_letter_code
_entity_poly.pdbx_strand_id
1 'polypeptide(L)'
;DADRLTYIAALPRPPAFGQANVYTSEDVLRSSCGGNFLRAQRAGQGEGFIFPDVMGLHFSPDGRFLLAYYRDRSLFVWDVSTPTKGGLFRSSLNHSGCIWGCEIMPPPAVSETIVRGGRHRALPPNTIVTGSSDGTIR
;
A
#
# COMPACT_ATOMS: atom_id res chain seq x y z
N ASP A 1 23.97 -12.26 -14.00
CA ASP A 1 23.61 -12.69 -12.64
C ASP A 1 22.13 -12.45 -12.30
N ALA A 2 21.23 -12.39 -13.30
CA ALA A 2 19.79 -12.20 -13.10
C ALA A 2 19.01 -13.52 -12.94
N ASP A 3 19.71 -14.66 -12.89
CA ASP A 3 19.13 -16.01 -12.86
C ASP A 3 18.82 -16.52 -11.45
N ARG A 4 19.16 -15.76 -10.40
CA ARG A 4 18.96 -16.18 -9.02
C ARG A 4 18.25 -15.12 -8.20
N LEU A 5 17.04 -15.45 -7.76
CA LEU A 5 16.32 -14.68 -6.76
C LEU A 5 16.89 -14.97 -5.38
N THR A 6 17.24 -13.92 -4.65
CA THR A 6 17.71 -14.02 -3.25
C THR A 6 16.66 -13.39 -2.34
N TYR A 7 16.26 -14.12 -1.31
CA TYR A 7 15.41 -13.55 -0.27
C TYR A 7 16.20 -12.53 0.54
N ILE A 8 15.67 -11.31 0.67
CA ILE A 8 16.30 -10.21 1.42
C ILE A 8 15.58 -9.97 2.74
N ALA A 9 14.28 -9.73 2.70
CA ALA A 9 13.45 -9.47 3.87
C ALA A 9 11.96 -9.64 3.55
N ALA A 10 11.14 -9.68 4.60
CA ALA A 10 9.70 -9.53 4.52
C ALA A 10 9.32 -8.14 5.05
N LEU A 11 8.38 -7.47 4.37
CA LEU A 11 7.78 -6.26 4.92
C LEU A 11 6.88 -6.61 6.12
N PRO A 12 6.66 -5.67 7.05
CA PRO A 12 5.73 -5.89 8.15
C PRO A 12 4.35 -6.29 7.62
N ARG A 13 3.64 -7.15 8.36
CA ARG A 13 2.28 -7.53 7.98
C ARG A 13 1.36 -6.31 8.09
N PRO A 14 0.34 -6.20 7.22
CA PRO A 14 -0.71 -5.21 7.42
C PRO A 14 -1.46 -5.51 8.73
N PRO A 15 -2.22 -4.53 9.26
CA PRO A 15 -3.19 -4.77 10.32
C PRO A 15 -4.15 -5.91 9.96
N ALA A 16 -4.67 -6.59 10.98
CA ALA A 16 -5.73 -7.58 10.78
C ALA A 16 -6.96 -6.92 10.13
N PHE A 17 -7.76 -7.73 9.44
CA PHE A 17 -8.92 -7.28 8.68
C PHE A 17 -9.84 -6.37 9.51
N GLY A 18 -10.16 -5.19 8.97
CA GLY A 18 -11.03 -4.22 9.62
C GLY A 18 -10.37 -3.42 10.75
N GLN A 19 -9.08 -3.67 11.05
CA GLN A 19 -8.34 -2.93 12.08
C GLN A 19 -7.46 -1.81 11.51
N ALA A 20 -7.42 -1.60 10.19
CA ALA A 20 -6.59 -0.57 9.57
C ALA A 20 -6.83 0.86 10.12
N ASN A 21 -8.04 1.16 10.61
CA ASN A 21 -8.39 2.46 11.20
C ASN A 21 -7.87 2.65 12.64
N VAL A 22 -7.41 1.58 13.28
CA VAL A 22 -7.05 1.53 14.71
C VAL A 22 -5.53 1.52 14.91
N TYR A 23 -4.77 1.03 13.92
CA TYR A 23 -3.32 0.86 14.03
C TYR A 23 -2.60 2.14 13.61
N THR A 24 -1.69 2.61 14.47
CA THR A 24 -0.75 3.68 14.11
C THR A 24 0.35 3.16 13.19
N SER A 25 1.11 4.07 12.58
CA SER A 25 2.27 3.69 11.79
C SER A 25 3.32 2.93 12.60
N GLU A 26 3.43 3.20 13.91
CA GLU A 26 4.31 2.45 14.81
C GLU A 26 3.82 1.02 15.03
N ASP A 27 2.51 0.80 15.15
CA ASP A 27 1.95 -0.54 15.38
C ASP A 27 2.15 -1.44 14.17
N VAL A 28 2.01 -0.89 12.97
CA VAL A 28 2.33 -1.57 11.71
C VAL A 28 3.81 -1.93 11.63
N LEU A 29 4.71 -1.00 12.00
CA LEU A 29 6.15 -1.25 12.01
C LEU A 29 6.55 -2.30 13.06
N ARG A 30 5.94 -2.29 14.25
CA ARG A 30 6.18 -3.28 15.31
C ARG A 30 5.68 -4.68 14.96
N SER A 31 4.77 -4.82 14.00
CA SER A 31 4.34 -6.13 13.47
C SER A 31 5.46 -6.89 12.73
N SER A 32 6.58 -6.23 12.36
CA SER A 32 7.70 -6.86 11.64
C SER A 32 8.71 -7.59 12.50
N CYS A 33 8.75 -7.37 13.82
CA CYS A 33 9.62 -8.16 14.67
C CYS A 33 8.89 -9.48 14.97
N GLY A 34 9.49 -10.62 14.58
CA GLY A 34 8.96 -11.97 14.79
C GLY A 34 8.84 -12.42 16.26
N GLY A 35 8.50 -11.51 17.17
CA GLY A 35 8.15 -11.77 18.55
C GLY A 35 6.64 -11.86 18.74
N ASN A 36 6.21 -12.80 19.56
CA ASN A 36 4.82 -13.03 19.96
C ASN A 36 4.11 -11.73 20.38
N PHE A 37 3.38 -11.09 19.46
CA PHE A 37 2.48 -9.98 19.75
C PHE A 37 1.08 -10.47 20.18
N LEU A 38 1.01 -11.61 20.89
CA LEU A 38 -0.22 -12.15 21.48
C LEU A 38 -0.59 -11.44 22.79
N ARG A 39 -0.54 -10.10 22.81
CA ARG A 39 -0.98 -9.34 23.98
C ARG A 39 -1.55 -7.97 23.63
N ALA A 40 -2.48 -7.94 22.69
CA ALA A 40 -3.57 -6.96 22.71
C ALA A 40 -4.88 -7.77 22.84
N GLN A 41 -5.51 -7.61 24.00
CA GLN A 41 -6.41 -8.57 24.61
C GLN A 41 -7.89 -8.27 24.28
N ARG A 42 -8.65 -9.37 24.05
CA ARG A 42 -10.11 -9.56 24.15
C ARG A 42 -11.00 -9.04 23.00
N ALA A 43 -11.22 -9.92 22.03
CA ALA A 43 -12.54 -10.53 21.81
C ALA A 43 -12.31 -12.05 21.68
N GLY A 44 -13.19 -12.86 22.27
CA GLY A 44 -12.91 -14.26 22.59
C GLY A 44 -12.72 -15.22 21.40
N GLN A 45 -12.25 -16.43 21.76
CA GLN A 45 -12.21 -17.66 20.97
C GLN A 45 -11.13 -17.71 19.86
N GLY A 46 -10.09 -18.52 20.11
CA GLY A 46 -9.48 -19.53 19.21
C GLY A 46 -9.17 -19.29 17.72
N GLU A 47 -9.52 -18.18 17.11
CA GLU A 47 -9.41 -17.95 15.68
C GLU A 47 -8.15 -17.13 15.39
N GLY A 48 -7.27 -17.63 14.51
CA GLY A 48 -6.06 -16.91 14.10
C GLY A 48 -6.38 -15.55 13.49
N PHE A 49 -5.42 -14.62 13.52
CA PHE A 49 -5.58 -13.32 12.85
C PHE A 49 -5.89 -13.50 11.36
N ILE A 50 -7.02 -12.96 10.90
CA ILE A 50 -7.37 -12.88 9.48
C ILE A 50 -6.79 -11.57 8.93
N PHE A 51 -5.92 -11.68 7.94
CA PHE A 51 -5.35 -10.53 7.24
C PHE A 51 -6.17 -10.25 5.96
N PRO A 52 -6.31 -8.99 5.55
CA PRO A 52 -7.03 -8.67 4.32
C PRO A 52 -6.25 -9.16 3.09
N ASP A 53 -6.99 -9.58 2.06
CA ASP A 53 -6.39 -9.95 0.77
C ASP A 53 -5.69 -8.73 0.15
N VAL A 54 -4.47 -8.95 -0.35
CA VAL A 54 -3.77 -7.96 -1.18
C VAL A 54 -4.42 -7.97 -2.56
N MET A 55 -4.94 -6.83 -2.99
CA MET A 55 -5.55 -6.68 -4.31
C MET A 55 -4.52 -6.30 -5.38
N GLY A 56 -3.46 -5.60 -4.98
CA GLY A 56 -2.33 -5.36 -5.88
C GLY A 56 -1.15 -4.66 -5.21
N LEU A 57 -0.05 -4.64 -5.96
CA LEU A 57 1.22 -4.04 -5.58
C LEU A 57 1.71 -3.15 -6.73
N HIS A 58 2.27 -1.98 -6.41
CA HIS A 58 2.88 -1.12 -7.41
C HIS A 58 4.13 -0.44 -6.85
N PHE A 59 5.25 -0.54 -7.57
CA PHE A 59 6.43 0.24 -7.25
C PHE A 59 6.27 1.66 -7.79
N SER A 60 6.81 2.65 -7.07
CA SER A 60 7.03 3.95 -7.66
C SER A 60 8.03 3.83 -8.82
N PRO A 61 7.96 4.70 -9.83
CA PRO A 61 8.86 4.67 -10.99
C PRO A 61 10.35 4.74 -10.65
N ASP A 62 10.71 5.38 -9.53
CA ASP A 62 12.08 5.46 -9.01
C ASP A 62 12.49 4.23 -8.18
N GLY A 63 11.60 3.25 -7.99
CA GLY A 63 11.82 2.04 -7.20
C GLY A 63 11.90 2.25 -5.69
N ARG A 64 11.73 3.49 -5.20
CA ARG A 64 11.90 3.83 -3.78
C ARG A 64 10.74 3.38 -2.92
N PHE A 65 9.52 3.42 -3.45
CA PHE A 65 8.31 3.13 -2.70
C PHE A 65 7.60 1.90 -3.26
N LEU A 66 7.07 1.08 -2.36
CA LEU A 66 6.15 0.00 -2.70
C LEU A 66 4.77 0.35 -2.13
N LEU A 67 3.79 0.48 -3.02
CA LEU A 67 2.39 0.64 -2.68
C LEU A 67 1.71 -0.74 -2.66
N ALA A 68 0.93 -0.99 -1.62
CA ALA A 68 0.06 -2.16 -1.48
C ALA A 68 -1.35 -1.70 -1.12
N TYR A 69 -2.36 -2.19 -1.83
CA TYR A 69 -3.77 -1.92 -1.54
C TYR A 69 -4.53 -3.22 -1.32
N TYR A 70 -5.51 -3.17 -0.42
CA TYR A 70 -6.15 -4.34 0.15
C TYR A 70 -7.66 -4.30 -0.01
N ARG A 71 -8.30 -5.47 0.07
CA ARG A 71 -9.76 -5.61 -0.03
C ARG A 71 -10.49 -4.81 1.04
N ASP A 72 -9.92 -4.65 2.22
CA ASP A 72 -10.52 -3.89 3.33
C ASP A 72 -10.37 -2.36 3.21
N ARG A 73 -10.07 -1.89 1.98
CA ARG A 73 -10.00 -0.47 1.59
C ARG A 73 -8.76 0.26 2.10
N SER A 74 -7.91 -0.47 2.82
CA SER A 74 -6.64 0.05 3.28
C SER A 74 -5.62 0.09 2.15
N LEU A 75 -4.77 1.11 2.20
CA LEU A 75 -3.63 1.29 1.32
C LEU A 75 -2.42 1.67 2.14
N PHE A 76 -1.30 0.98 1.91
CA PHE A 76 -0.02 1.21 2.59
C PHE A 76 1.06 1.49 1.55
N VAL A 77 1.92 2.46 1.85
CA VAL A 77 3.09 2.81 1.06
C VAL A 77 4.31 2.62 1.93
N TRP A 78 5.24 1.80 1.46
CA TRP A 78 6.49 1.45 2.14
C TRP A 78 7.65 2.16 1.46
N ASP A 79 8.54 2.79 2.22
CA ASP A 79 9.88 3.15 1.74
C ASP A 79 10.74 1.88 1.77
N VAL A 80 11.15 1.45 0.58
CA VAL A 80 11.95 0.25 0.33
C VAL A 80 13.33 0.60 -0.24
N SER A 81 13.74 1.87 -0.16
CA SER A 81 15.09 2.32 -0.56
C SER A 81 16.20 1.52 0.12
N THR A 82 15.96 1.06 1.34
CA THR A 82 16.82 0.11 2.05
C THR A 82 16.07 -1.22 2.17
N PRO A 83 16.38 -2.23 1.33
CA PRO A 83 15.64 -3.49 1.27
C PRO A 83 15.53 -4.25 2.60
N THR A 84 16.46 -4.03 3.53
CA THR A 84 16.47 -4.67 4.86
C THR A 84 15.74 -3.88 5.95
N LYS A 85 15.31 -2.65 5.63
CA LYS A 85 14.69 -1.71 6.59
C LYS A 85 13.48 -1.02 5.95
N GLY A 86 12.53 -1.83 5.48
CA GLY A 86 11.26 -1.33 4.96
C GLY A 86 10.53 -0.49 6.01
N GLY A 87 10.34 0.80 5.73
CA GLY A 87 9.67 1.74 6.62
C GLY A 87 8.27 2.07 6.11
N LEU A 88 7.25 2.06 6.97
CA LEU A 88 5.94 2.55 6.56
C LEU A 88 6.04 4.05 6.30
N PHE A 89 5.81 4.45 5.05
CA PHE A 89 5.88 5.84 4.62
C PHE A 89 4.52 6.53 4.75
N ARG A 90 3.45 5.88 4.29
CA ARG A 90 2.06 6.37 4.42
C ARG A 90 1.07 5.22 4.52
N SER A 91 -0.04 5.46 5.20
CA SER A 91 -1.24 4.62 5.16
C SER A 91 -2.47 5.49 4.91
N SER A 92 -3.51 4.91 4.31
CA SER A 92 -4.75 5.64 4.05
C SER A 92 -5.95 4.70 3.90
N LEU A 93 -7.14 5.27 4.14
CA LEU A 93 -8.45 4.63 4.08
C LEU A 93 -9.39 5.55 3.32
N ASN A 94 -9.08 5.72 2.04
CA ASN A 94 -9.72 6.77 1.26
C ASN A 94 -11.12 6.38 0.80
N HIS A 95 -11.40 5.09 0.68
CA HIS A 95 -12.64 4.61 0.09
C HIS A 95 -13.59 4.03 1.16
N SER A 96 -14.90 4.14 0.92
CA SER A 96 -15.92 3.44 1.72
C SER A 96 -16.16 2.01 1.21
N GLY A 97 -15.65 1.68 0.02
CA GLY A 97 -15.66 0.35 -0.60
C GLY A 97 -14.26 -0.17 -0.96
N CYS A 98 -14.19 -1.44 -1.39
CA CYS A 98 -12.94 -2.14 -1.73
C CYS A 98 -12.21 -1.41 -2.86
N ILE A 99 -10.88 -1.32 -2.76
CA ILE A 99 -10.04 -0.81 -3.85
C ILE A 99 -9.79 -1.95 -4.84
N TRP A 100 -10.17 -1.76 -6.10
CA TRP A 100 -10.00 -2.75 -7.17
C TRP A 100 -8.88 -2.41 -8.13
N GLY A 101 -8.50 -1.14 -8.22
CA GLY A 101 -7.46 -0.67 -9.11
C GLY A 101 -6.68 0.47 -8.49
N CYS A 102 -5.38 0.48 -8.77
CA CYS A 102 -4.48 1.54 -8.37
C CYS A 102 -3.42 1.75 -9.45
N GLU A 103 -3.12 3.01 -9.79
CA GLU A 103 -2.07 3.39 -10.72
C GLU A 103 -1.20 4.49 -10.10
N ILE A 104 0.11 4.48 -10.38
CA ILE A 104 1.02 5.57 -10.01
C ILE A 104 1.42 6.28 -11.30
N MET A 105 1.10 7.56 -11.38
CA MET A 105 1.46 8.39 -12.52
C MET A 105 2.99 8.40 -12.68
N PRO A 106 3.51 8.04 -13.86
CA PRO A 106 4.95 8.09 -14.11
C PRO A 106 5.46 9.54 -14.01
N PRO A 107 6.77 9.74 -13.83
CA PRO A 107 7.37 11.05 -14.09
C PRO A 107 6.92 11.56 -15.46
N PRO A 108 6.80 12.89 -15.63
CA PRO A 108 6.31 13.43 -16.87
C PRO A 108 7.31 13.01 -17.94
N ALA A 109 6.92 12.11 -18.83
CA ALA A 109 7.57 12.04 -20.12
C ALA A 109 7.49 13.47 -20.67
N VAL A 110 8.59 14.01 -21.15
CA VAL A 110 8.65 15.34 -21.77
C VAL A 110 7.67 15.41 -22.95
N SER A 111 6.41 15.68 -22.65
CA SER A 111 5.35 15.97 -23.61
C SER A 111 4.13 16.38 -22.79
N GLU A 112 3.71 17.63 -22.97
CA GLU A 112 2.36 18.04 -22.64
C GLU A 112 1.40 16.98 -23.19
N THR A 113 0.57 16.38 -22.34
CA THR A 113 -0.49 15.49 -22.81
C THR A 113 -1.43 16.34 -23.67
N ILE A 114 -1.22 16.34 -24.99
CA ILE A 114 -2.18 16.88 -25.96
C ILE A 114 -3.34 15.88 -25.99
N VAL A 115 -4.23 15.99 -25.00
CA VAL A 115 -5.57 15.43 -25.11
C VAL A 115 -6.32 16.32 -26.09
N ARG A 116 -6.91 15.73 -27.12
CA ARG A 116 -7.71 16.45 -28.13
C ARG A 116 -8.69 17.41 -27.45
N GLY A 117 -8.45 18.71 -27.55
CA GLY A 117 -9.45 19.74 -27.24
C GLY A 117 -9.18 20.71 -26.08
N GLY A 118 -8.03 20.68 -25.39
CA GLY A 118 -7.72 21.73 -24.40
C GLY A 118 -6.48 21.49 -23.55
N ARG A 119 -5.95 22.57 -22.94
CA ARG A 119 -4.88 22.51 -21.93
C ARG A 119 -5.44 21.97 -20.62
N HIS A 120 -5.46 20.65 -20.45
CA HIS A 120 -5.66 20.04 -19.14
C HIS A 120 -4.30 19.89 -18.45
N ARG A 121 -4.19 20.41 -17.22
CA ARG A 121 -2.99 20.26 -16.41
C ARG A 121 -2.83 18.78 -16.08
N ALA A 122 -1.75 18.16 -16.55
CA ALA A 122 -1.40 16.80 -16.16
C ALA A 122 -1.29 16.71 -14.63
N LEU A 123 -1.70 15.58 -14.06
CA LEU A 123 -1.48 15.32 -12.64
C LEU A 123 0.02 15.36 -12.34
N PRO A 124 0.43 15.80 -11.14
CA PRO A 124 1.82 15.73 -10.74
C PRO A 124 2.36 14.29 -10.85
N PRO A 125 3.64 14.12 -11.20
CA PRO A 125 4.35 12.85 -11.11
C PRO A 125 4.13 12.16 -9.77
N ASN A 126 4.10 10.83 -9.77
CA ASN A 126 3.90 10.01 -8.58
C ASN A 126 2.54 10.24 -7.88
N THR A 127 1.58 10.87 -8.55
CA THR A 127 0.18 10.88 -8.08
C THR A 127 -0.35 9.46 -8.12
N ILE A 128 -0.96 9.03 -7.03
CA ILE A 128 -1.62 7.74 -6.90
C ILE A 128 -3.09 7.95 -7.25
N VAL A 129 -3.61 7.18 -8.21
CA VAL A 129 -5.03 7.18 -8.57
C VAL A 129 -5.62 5.81 -8.22
N THR A 130 -6.76 5.81 -7.55
CA THR A 130 -7.42 4.62 -7.01
C THR A 130 -8.87 4.54 -7.43
N GLY A 131 -9.35 3.35 -7.80
CA GLY A 131 -10.75 3.07 -8.12
C GLY A 131 -11.38 2.07 -7.14
N SER A 132 -12.62 2.33 -6.73
CA SER A 132 -13.30 1.59 -5.66
C SER A 132 -14.71 1.11 -6.04
N SER A 133 -15.19 0.07 -5.34
CA SER A 133 -16.59 -0.39 -5.46
C SER A 133 -17.62 0.60 -4.91
N ASP A 134 -17.20 1.64 -4.18
CA ASP A 134 -18.10 2.71 -3.74
C ASP A 134 -18.49 3.68 -4.87
N GLY A 135 -18.01 3.44 -6.08
CA GLY A 135 -18.30 4.27 -7.25
C GLY A 135 -17.43 5.52 -7.36
N THR A 136 -16.36 5.63 -6.57
CA THR A 136 -15.45 6.79 -6.61
C THR A 136 -14.07 6.46 -7.16
N ILE A 137 -13.45 7.48 -7.77
CA ILE A 137 -12.05 7.51 -8.15
C ILE A 137 -11.38 8.64 -7.36
N ARG A 138 -10.23 8.38 -6.75
CA ARG A 138 -9.48 9.34 -5.93
C ARG A 138 -8.00 9.31 -6.26
#